data_AF-A0A9D8B3J9-F1
#
_entry.id   AF-A0A9D8B3J9-F1
#
_cell.length_a   1.000
_cell.length_b   1.000
_cell.length_c   1.000
_cell.angle_alpha   90.00
_cell.angle_beta   90.00
_cell.angle_gamma   90.00
#
_symmetry.space_group_name_H-M   'P 1'
#
loop_
_entity.id
_entity.type
_entity.pdbx_description
1 polymer ?
#
loop_
_entity_poly.entity_id
_entity_poly.type
_entity_poly.pdbx_seq_one_letter_code
_entity_poly.pdbx_strand_id
1 'polypeptide(L)'
;MLIRADLHIHTVLSPCAEVEMIPPLIVERALEQRLDLIAITDHNASANVQAVMDAARETGVKVWAGIELQTREEVHVLCLFDTVRQVRALQAELELALPNLPNVPDKLGEQFIVDAAGDFIAREERLLLISADLTLEGLAREVGALHGLAIPAHIDRVENGLIPLLGFVPPGLDVPALEISANISARDARARFRLPGQYAVMRGSDAHWLDAVGSAITELDLEGTRSVANVARALREARYKIQN
;
A
#
# COMPACT_ATOMS: atom_id res chain seq x y z
N MET A 1 -20.83 -8.31 -2.88
CA MET A 1 -20.94 -6.90 -2.42
C MET A 1 -19.90 -6.14 -3.20
N LEU A 2 -20.34 -5.20 -4.04
CA LEU A 2 -19.41 -4.36 -4.79
C LEU A 2 -18.83 -3.29 -3.87
N ILE A 3 -17.50 -3.17 -3.87
CA ILE A 3 -16.79 -2.12 -3.14
C ILE A 3 -15.82 -1.41 -4.08
N ARG A 4 -15.60 -0.11 -3.82
CA ARG A 4 -14.54 0.70 -4.43
C ARG A 4 -13.37 0.80 -3.46
N ALA A 5 -12.19 0.32 -3.87
CA ALA A 5 -11.02 0.27 -3.01
C ALA A 5 -9.84 1.07 -3.60
N ASP A 6 -9.22 1.87 -2.74
CA ASP A 6 -7.90 2.48 -2.99
C ASP A 6 -6.92 2.00 -1.92
N LEU A 7 -6.06 1.06 -2.28
CA LEU A 7 -5.24 0.32 -1.32
C LEU A 7 -3.79 0.82 -1.24
N HIS A 8 -3.53 2.01 -1.80
CA HIS A 8 -2.19 2.57 -1.89
C HIS A 8 -2.25 4.09 -1.67
N ILE A 9 -2.24 4.50 -0.40
CA ILE A 9 -2.30 5.91 0.01
C ILE A 9 -1.24 6.16 1.07
N HIS A 10 -0.49 7.24 0.90
CA HIS A 10 0.49 7.71 1.87
C HIS A 10 -0.10 8.80 2.75
N THR A 11 0.41 8.91 3.97
CA THR A 11 0.17 10.04 4.87
C THR A 11 1.39 10.94 4.89
N VAL A 12 1.31 12.02 5.67
CA VAL A 12 2.42 12.92 5.99
C VAL A 12 3.61 12.24 6.71
N LEU A 13 3.53 10.93 7.00
CA LEU A 13 4.66 10.14 7.47
C LEU A 13 5.62 9.77 6.34
N SER A 14 5.11 9.53 5.13
CA SER A 14 5.95 9.39 3.94
C SER A 14 6.60 10.73 3.62
N PRO A 15 7.94 10.80 3.48
CA PRO A 15 8.64 12.08 3.29
C PRO A 15 8.36 12.75 1.94
N CYS A 16 7.92 11.99 0.93
CA CYS A 16 7.51 12.50 -0.38
C CYS A 16 6.02 12.88 -0.45
N ALA A 17 5.26 12.74 0.64
CA ALA A 17 3.86 13.14 0.68
C ALA A 17 3.71 14.60 1.16
N GLU A 18 2.68 15.27 0.67
CA GLU A 18 2.35 16.64 1.06
C GLU A 18 1.91 16.71 2.53
N VAL A 19 2.17 17.86 3.16
CA VAL A 19 1.89 18.06 4.61
C VAL A 19 0.39 17.95 4.92
N GLU A 20 -0.47 18.16 3.94
CA GLU A 20 -1.92 18.01 4.03
C GLU A 20 -2.42 16.55 4.04
N MET A 21 -1.54 15.56 3.85
CA MET A 21 -1.87 14.13 3.91
C MET A 21 -2.05 13.66 5.37
N ILE A 22 -2.89 14.37 6.12
CA ILE A 22 -3.26 14.09 7.51
C ILE A 22 -4.56 13.27 7.59
N PRO A 23 -4.79 12.53 8.69
CA PRO A 23 -5.93 11.65 8.87
C PRO A 23 -7.32 12.20 8.50
N PRO A 24 -7.76 13.37 8.99
CA PRO A 24 -9.12 13.85 8.68
C PRO A 24 -9.32 14.16 7.20
N LEU A 25 -8.31 14.73 6.53
CA LEU A 25 -8.42 15.15 5.13
C LEU A 25 -8.37 13.95 4.18
N ILE A 26 -7.56 12.93 4.48
CA ILE A 26 -7.57 11.66 3.73
C ILE A 26 -8.95 11.00 3.80
N VAL A 27 -9.55 10.96 5.00
CA VAL A 27 -10.88 10.35 5.20
C VAL A 27 -11.98 11.15 4.51
N GLU A 28 -11.94 12.48 4.60
CA GLU A 28 -12.86 13.37 3.88
C GLU A 28 -12.78 13.13 2.37
N ARG A 29 -11.56 13.11 1.82
CA ARG A 29 -11.37 12.87 0.40
C ARG A 29 -11.82 11.47 -0.03
N ALA A 30 -11.59 10.45 0.79
CA ALA A 30 -12.09 9.10 0.53
C ALA A 30 -13.62 9.05 0.46
N LEU A 31 -14.33 9.81 1.31
CA LEU A 31 -15.78 9.95 1.26
C LEU A 31 -16.25 10.67 -0.02
N GLU A 32 -15.58 11.77 -0.41
CA GLU A 32 -15.87 12.50 -1.63
C GLU A 32 -15.75 11.61 -2.89
N GLN A 33 -14.71 10.76 -2.91
CA GLN A 33 -14.45 9.81 -3.99
C GLN A 33 -15.31 8.52 -3.92
N ARG A 34 -16.18 8.42 -2.90
CA ARG A 34 -17.06 7.29 -2.64
C ARG A 34 -16.29 5.97 -2.53
N LEU A 35 -15.20 6.00 -1.77
CA LEU A 35 -14.42 4.81 -1.48
C LEU A 35 -15.05 4.06 -0.31
N ASP A 36 -15.16 2.75 -0.43
CA ASP A 36 -15.67 1.86 0.62
C ASP A 36 -14.55 1.33 1.51
N LEU A 37 -13.36 1.23 0.95
CA LEU A 37 -12.17 0.68 1.55
C LEU A 37 -10.94 1.48 1.11
N ILE A 38 -10.14 1.93 2.06
CA ILE A 38 -8.82 2.49 1.81
C ILE A 38 -7.75 1.75 2.60
N ALA A 39 -6.50 1.83 2.19
CA ALA A 39 -5.37 1.38 3.00
C ALA A 39 -4.30 2.46 3.11
N ILE A 40 -3.72 2.59 4.30
CA ILE A 40 -2.58 3.45 4.54
C ILE A 40 -1.30 2.64 4.42
N THR A 41 -0.39 3.10 3.57
CA THR A 41 0.81 2.38 3.13
C THR A 41 2.01 3.31 3.08
N ASP A 42 2.28 4.04 4.16
CA ASP A 42 3.49 4.86 4.28
C ASP A 42 4.75 4.03 3.99
N HIS A 43 5.79 4.68 3.45
CA HIS A 43 7.03 3.99 3.11
C HIS A 43 7.67 3.42 4.37
N ASN A 44 7.86 2.10 4.42
CA ASN A 44 8.54 1.38 5.49
C ASN A 44 8.05 1.68 6.93
N ALA A 45 6.86 2.27 7.08
CA ALA A 45 6.34 2.73 8.37
C ALA A 45 4.83 2.59 8.47
N SER A 46 4.33 2.49 9.70
CA SER A 46 2.90 2.31 9.99
C SER A 46 2.38 3.22 11.11
N ALA A 47 3.16 4.21 11.55
CA ALA A 47 2.86 4.99 12.75
C ALA A 47 1.54 5.77 12.66
N ASN A 48 1.17 6.25 11.45
CA ASN A 48 -0.08 7.00 11.23
C ASN A 48 -1.30 6.13 10.95
N VAL A 49 -1.14 4.80 10.76
CA VAL A 49 -2.26 3.90 10.44
C VAL A 49 -3.39 3.98 11.46
N GLN A 50 -3.06 3.91 12.77
CA GLN A 50 -4.08 3.96 13.82
C GLN A 50 -4.81 5.29 13.83
N ALA A 51 -4.11 6.39 13.58
CA ALA A 51 -4.69 7.73 13.54
C ALA A 51 -5.73 7.86 12.41
N VAL A 52 -5.43 7.36 11.21
CA VAL A 52 -6.41 7.33 10.10
C VAL A 52 -7.59 6.40 10.41
N MET A 53 -7.34 5.22 10.97
CA MET A 53 -8.43 4.33 11.38
C MET A 53 -9.36 4.96 12.42
N ASP A 54 -8.81 5.76 13.34
CA ASP A 54 -9.56 6.46 14.37
C ASP A 54 -10.35 7.64 13.79
N ALA A 55 -9.76 8.40 12.87
CA ALA A 55 -10.44 9.46 12.13
C ALA A 55 -11.63 8.93 11.29
N ALA A 56 -11.50 7.71 10.75
CA ALA A 56 -12.54 7.06 9.94
C ALA A 56 -13.62 6.33 10.74
N ARG A 57 -13.49 6.19 12.07
CA ARG A 57 -14.30 5.27 12.89
C ARG A 57 -15.81 5.46 12.76
N GLU A 58 -16.26 6.71 12.70
CA GLU A 58 -17.68 7.07 12.60
C GLU A 58 -18.14 7.32 11.14
N THR A 59 -17.35 6.85 10.17
CA THR A 59 -17.63 6.99 8.73
C THR A 59 -18.01 5.65 8.11
N GLY A 60 -18.46 5.67 6.84
CA GLY A 60 -18.69 4.46 6.05
C GLY A 60 -17.43 3.85 5.43
N VAL A 61 -16.28 4.52 5.55
CA VAL A 61 -15.01 4.12 4.92
C VAL A 61 -14.29 3.14 5.85
N LYS A 62 -14.03 1.92 5.36
CA LYS A 62 -13.15 0.99 6.07
C LYS A 62 -11.71 1.39 5.78
N VAL A 63 -10.87 1.46 6.80
CA VAL A 63 -9.43 1.67 6.66
C VAL A 63 -8.72 0.35 6.99
N TRP A 64 -7.77 -0.04 6.15
CA TRP A 64 -6.82 -1.12 6.41
C TRP A 64 -5.47 -0.59 6.84
N ALA A 65 -4.80 -1.43 7.62
CA ALA A 65 -3.46 -1.18 8.10
C ALA A 65 -2.45 -1.68 7.08
N GLY A 66 -1.47 -0.87 6.70
CA GLY A 66 -0.44 -1.33 5.78
C GLY A 66 0.87 -0.55 5.85
N ILE A 67 1.80 -1.00 5.01
CA ILE A 67 3.13 -0.43 4.76
C ILE A 67 3.40 -0.65 3.27
N GLU A 68 3.90 0.37 2.57
CA GLU A 68 4.59 0.13 1.30
C GLU A 68 6.08 -0.09 1.62
N LEU A 69 6.52 -1.34 1.51
CA LEU A 69 7.86 -1.75 1.94
C LEU A 69 8.77 -1.86 0.73
N GLN A 70 9.95 -1.24 0.81
CA GLN A 70 11.00 -1.36 -0.22
C GLN A 70 11.91 -2.55 0.08
N THR A 71 11.80 -3.62 -0.71
CA THR A 71 12.58 -4.85 -0.52
C THR A 71 14.05 -4.63 -0.85
N ARG A 72 14.88 -5.64 -0.56
CA ARG A 72 16.30 -5.65 -0.90
C ARG A 72 16.55 -5.53 -2.41
N GLU A 73 15.64 -6.04 -3.22
CA GLU A 73 15.65 -5.89 -4.67
C GLU A 73 15.22 -4.48 -5.13
N GLU A 74 14.96 -3.57 -4.19
CA GLU A 74 14.40 -2.24 -4.39
C GLU A 74 12.96 -2.25 -4.90
N VAL A 75 12.28 -3.39 -4.84
CA VAL A 75 10.88 -3.51 -5.27
C VAL A 75 9.95 -3.03 -4.17
N HIS A 76 9.00 -2.17 -4.49
CA HIS A 76 7.95 -1.79 -3.56
C HIS A 76 6.86 -2.87 -3.47
N VAL A 77 6.42 -3.16 -2.26
CA VAL A 77 5.39 -4.16 -1.96
C VAL A 77 4.43 -3.61 -0.93
N LEU A 78 3.15 -3.54 -1.30
CA LEU A 78 2.07 -3.26 -0.36
C LEU A 78 1.90 -4.46 0.57
N CYS A 79 1.99 -4.20 1.87
CA CYS A 79 1.79 -5.17 2.93
C CYS A 79 0.53 -4.78 3.70
N LEU A 80 -0.61 -5.44 3.44
CA LEU A 80 -1.93 -5.00 3.91
C LEU A 80 -2.51 -5.97 4.95
N PHE A 81 -3.17 -5.42 5.97
CA PHE A 81 -3.69 -6.13 7.12
C PHE A 81 -5.04 -5.60 7.60
N ASP A 82 -5.84 -6.49 8.19
CA ASP A 82 -7.14 -6.15 8.78
C ASP A 82 -7.01 -5.32 10.06
N THR A 83 -5.88 -5.43 10.78
CA THR A 83 -5.71 -4.88 12.13
C THR A 83 -4.34 -4.23 12.35
N VAL A 84 -4.32 -3.22 13.22
CA VAL A 84 -3.09 -2.56 13.67
C VAL A 84 -2.14 -3.53 14.39
N ARG A 85 -2.66 -4.56 15.05
CA ARG A 85 -1.82 -5.58 15.69
C ARG A 85 -0.95 -6.33 14.67
N GLN A 86 -1.51 -6.64 13.51
CA GLN A 86 -0.77 -7.35 12.45
C GLN A 86 0.29 -6.45 11.82
N VAL A 87 -0.05 -5.21 11.46
CA VAL A 87 0.95 -4.29 10.86
C VAL A 87 2.08 -3.97 11.84
N ARG A 88 1.79 -3.83 13.14
CA ARG A 88 2.82 -3.64 14.17
C ARG A 88 3.75 -4.84 14.33
N ALA A 89 3.22 -6.06 14.13
CA ALA A 89 4.06 -7.26 14.13
C ALA A 89 5.04 -7.24 12.95
N LEU A 90 4.59 -6.87 11.75
CA LEU A 90 5.47 -6.68 10.60
C LEU A 90 6.48 -5.53 10.84
N GLN A 91 6.01 -4.40 11.39
CA GLN A 91 6.87 -3.24 11.69
C GLN A 91 8.05 -3.62 12.60
N ALA A 92 7.81 -4.45 13.62
CA ALA A 92 8.87 -4.89 14.53
C ALA A 92 9.96 -5.70 13.83
N GLU A 93 9.60 -6.56 12.87
CA GLU A 93 10.56 -7.28 12.03
C GLU A 93 11.27 -6.34 11.06
N LEU A 94 10.53 -5.42 10.44
CA LEU A 94 11.06 -4.42 9.52
C LEU A 94 12.09 -3.50 10.19
N GLU A 95 11.87 -3.10 11.44
CA GLU A 95 12.82 -2.29 12.21
C GLU A 95 14.19 -2.96 12.37
N LEU A 96 14.25 -4.30 12.38
CA LEU A 96 15.50 -5.07 12.45
C LEU A 96 16.18 -5.19 11.08
N ALA A 97 15.40 -5.16 10.00
CA ALA A 97 15.89 -5.28 8.63
C ALA A 97 16.28 -3.93 7.99
N LEU A 98 15.81 -2.81 8.54
CA LEU A 98 16.12 -1.48 8.04
C LEU A 98 17.50 -0.99 8.50
N PRO A 99 18.27 -0.33 7.62
CA PRO A 99 19.46 0.40 8.03
C PRO A 99 19.12 1.50 9.04
N ASN A 100 19.94 1.64 10.09
CA ASN A 100 19.78 2.69 11.08
C ASN A 100 20.45 3.99 10.62
N LEU A 101 19.85 4.63 9.60
CA LEU A 101 20.29 5.91 9.05
C LEU A 101 19.28 7.02 9.39
N PRO A 102 19.73 8.22 9.77
CA PRO A 102 18.84 9.34 10.01
C PRO A 102 18.30 9.92 8.69
N ASN A 103 17.06 10.40 8.70
CA ASN A 103 16.49 11.18 7.60
C ASN A 103 17.20 12.55 7.47
N VAL A 104 17.09 13.17 6.30
CA VAL A 104 17.56 14.54 6.04
C VAL A 104 16.37 15.38 5.55
N PRO A 105 15.56 15.96 6.47
CA PRO A 105 14.28 16.57 6.11
C PRO A 105 14.36 17.63 5.02
N ASP A 106 15.38 18.50 5.07
CA ASP A 106 15.59 19.56 4.07
C ASP A 106 15.80 19.05 2.63
N LYS A 107 16.12 17.77 2.44
CA LYS A 107 16.41 17.16 1.14
C LYS A 107 15.40 16.12 0.71
N LEU A 108 14.93 15.33 1.69
CA LEU A 108 14.11 14.14 1.43
C LEU A 108 12.66 14.37 1.80
N GLY A 109 12.36 15.39 2.61
CA GLY A 109 11.04 15.70 3.13
C GLY A 109 10.87 15.33 4.60
N GLU A 110 9.89 15.96 5.23
CA GLU A 110 9.54 15.74 6.63
C GLU A 110 8.75 14.43 6.81
N GLN A 111 8.92 13.76 7.95
CA GLN A 111 8.23 12.50 8.26
C GLN A 111 7.45 12.67 9.56
N PHE A 112 6.18 13.08 9.47
CA PHE A 112 5.40 13.44 10.66
C PHE A 112 4.50 12.29 11.13
N ILE A 113 4.59 12.04 12.43
CA ILE A 113 3.64 11.21 13.16
C ILE A 113 2.58 12.15 13.73
N VAL A 114 1.32 11.89 13.42
CA VAL A 114 0.19 12.72 13.81
C VAL A 114 -0.90 11.90 14.50
N ASP A 115 -1.75 12.57 15.28
CA ASP A 115 -2.93 11.95 15.86
C ASP A 115 -4.14 11.95 14.91
N ALA A 116 -5.28 11.45 15.36
CA ALA A 116 -6.49 11.36 14.55
C ALA A 116 -7.08 12.71 14.13
N ALA A 117 -6.73 13.81 14.81
CA ALA A 117 -7.09 15.17 14.41
C ALA A 117 -6.10 15.76 13.39
N GLY A 118 -4.98 15.08 13.12
CA GLY A 118 -3.88 15.59 12.32
C GLY A 118 -2.90 16.45 13.11
N ASP A 119 -3.02 16.49 14.44
CA ASP A 119 -2.10 17.24 15.29
C ASP A 119 -0.76 16.51 15.39
N PHE A 120 0.33 17.27 15.31
CA PHE A 120 1.69 16.74 15.38
C PHE A 120 1.97 16.07 16.73
N ILE A 121 2.48 14.82 16.69
CA ILE A 121 2.95 14.07 17.84
C ILE A 121 4.48 14.06 17.89
N ALA A 122 5.11 13.64 16.79
CA ALA A 122 6.55 13.41 16.72
C ALA A 122 7.06 13.42 15.26
N ARG A 123 8.38 13.48 15.11
CA ARG A 123 9.05 13.20 13.83
C ARG A 123 9.60 11.77 13.86
N GLU A 124 9.49 11.07 12.74
CA GLU A 124 10.27 9.86 12.51
C GLU A 124 11.69 10.28 12.10
N GLU A 125 12.68 9.87 12.89
CA GLU A 125 14.07 10.27 12.72
C GLU A 125 14.80 9.33 11.74
N ARG A 126 14.35 8.08 11.58
CA ARG A 126 14.95 7.11 10.65
C ARG A 126 14.55 7.43 9.22
N LEU A 127 15.49 7.30 8.29
CA LEU A 127 15.23 7.39 6.86
C LEU A 127 14.26 6.28 6.40
N LEU A 128 13.09 6.67 5.89
CA LEU A 128 12.09 5.71 5.40
C LEU A 128 12.27 5.34 3.92
N LEU A 129 12.86 6.22 3.09
CA LEU A 129 13.13 5.96 1.67
C LEU A 129 14.43 5.15 1.49
N ILE A 130 14.40 3.89 1.93
CA ILE A 130 15.55 2.99 1.85
C ILE A 130 15.13 1.52 1.81
N SER A 131 15.91 0.69 1.15
CA SER A 131 15.68 -0.77 1.11
C SER A 131 15.91 -1.42 2.47
N ALA A 132 15.02 -2.32 2.85
CA ALA A 132 15.21 -3.27 3.95
C ALA A 132 15.98 -4.52 3.47
N ASP A 133 16.71 -5.20 4.34
CA ASP A 133 17.31 -6.52 4.06
C ASP A 133 16.26 -7.67 4.13
N LEU A 134 15.18 -7.51 3.37
CA LEU A 134 14.11 -8.49 3.18
C LEU A 134 13.95 -8.74 1.69
N THR A 135 13.94 -10.00 1.26
CA THR A 135 13.67 -10.33 -0.15
C THR A 135 12.19 -10.26 -0.45
N LEU A 136 11.84 -10.01 -1.71
CA LEU A 136 10.46 -10.03 -2.20
C LEU A 136 9.69 -11.30 -1.77
N GLU A 137 10.23 -12.50 -1.98
CA GLU A 137 9.57 -13.74 -1.59
C GLU A 137 9.57 -13.97 -0.07
N GLY A 138 10.59 -13.47 0.63
CA GLY A 138 10.68 -13.50 2.10
C GLY A 138 9.56 -12.67 2.71
N LEU A 139 9.41 -11.44 2.24
CA LEU A 139 8.37 -10.52 2.66
C LEU A 139 6.96 -11.07 2.37
N ALA A 140 6.73 -11.59 1.16
CA ALA A 140 5.43 -12.21 0.82
C ALA A 140 5.06 -13.34 1.80
N ARG A 141 6.06 -14.15 2.21
CA ARG A 141 5.87 -15.22 3.19
C ARG A 141 5.57 -14.70 4.59
N GLU A 142 6.28 -13.67 5.05
CA GLU A 142 6.07 -13.04 6.36
C GLU A 142 4.70 -12.40 6.47
N VAL A 143 4.30 -11.64 5.45
CA VAL A 143 2.96 -11.04 5.37
C VAL A 143 1.89 -12.14 5.38
N GLY A 144 2.08 -13.22 4.62
CA GLY A 144 1.17 -14.37 4.62
C GLY A 144 1.08 -15.09 5.97
N ALA A 145 2.20 -15.24 6.70
CA ALA A 145 2.23 -15.82 8.04
C ALA A 145 1.47 -14.98 9.08
N LEU A 146 1.39 -13.66 8.86
CA LEU A 146 0.57 -12.73 9.63
C LEU A 146 -0.88 -12.61 9.11
N HIS A 147 -1.29 -13.47 8.17
CA HIS A 147 -2.60 -13.44 7.50
C HIS A 147 -2.91 -12.13 6.78
N GLY A 148 -1.87 -11.46 6.26
CA GLY A 148 -1.96 -10.27 5.45
C GLY A 148 -1.97 -10.54 3.94
N LEU A 149 -1.90 -9.45 3.17
CA LEU A 149 -1.85 -9.44 1.72
C LEU A 149 -0.58 -8.74 1.25
N ALA A 150 0.30 -9.45 0.55
CA ALA A 150 1.43 -8.86 -0.14
C ALA A 150 1.07 -8.63 -1.61
N ILE A 151 1.36 -7.44 -2.12
CA ILE A 151 1.10 -7.05 -3.51
C ILE A 151 2.28 -6.21 -4.01
N PRO A 152 3.07 -6.69 -4.98
CA PRO A 152 4.06 -5.85 -5.66
C PRO A 152 3.39 -4.60 -6.23
N ALA A 153 3.85 -3.44 -5.76
CA ALA A 153 3.30 -2.14 -6.11
C ALA A 153 3.77 -1.72 -7.50
N HIS A 154 2.93 -0.93 -8.20
CA HIS A 154 3.22 -0.23 -9.46
C HIS A 154 4.31 -0.90 -10.34
N ILE A 155 4.12 -2.19 -10.66
CA ILE A 155 5.18 -3.10 -11.14
C ILE A 155 5.87 -2.65 -12.44
N ASP A 156 5.26 -1.74 -13.17
CA ASP A 156 5.69 -1.20 -14.45
C ASP A 156 6.52 0.09 -14.34
N ARG A 157 6.59 0.72 -13.16
CA ARG A 157 7.38 1.93 -12.93
C ARG A 157 8.87 1.63 -12.93
N VAL A 158 9.65 2.55 -13.49
CA VAL A 158 11.12 2.43 -13.59
C VAL A 158 11.74 2.45 -12.20
N GLU A 159 11.26 3.33 -11.34
CA GLU A 159 11.67 3.41 -9.94
C GLU A 159 10.82 2.41 -9.15
N ASN A 160 11.51 1.56 -8.40
CA ASN A 160 10.95 0.56 -7.48
C ASN A 160 9.93 -0.45 -8.04
N GLY A 161 9.69 -0.45 -9.35
CA GLY A 161 8.79 -1.41 -10.00
C GLY A 161 9.47 -2.75 -10.27
N LEU A 162 8.73 -3.82 -9.98
CA LEU A 162 9.18 -5.21 -10.13
C LEU A 162 9.74 -5.52 -11.54
N ILE A 163 9.05 -5.09 -12.60
CA ILE A 163 9.40 -5.49 -13.97
C ILE A 163 10.65 -4.77 -14.48
N PRO A 164 10.84 -3.44 -14.29
CA PRO A 164 12.09 -2.81 -14.69
C PRO A 164 13.32 -3.30 -13.90
N LEU A 165 13.15 -3.67 -12.63
CA LEU A 165 14.24 -4.14 -11.78
C LEU A 165 14.63 -5.60 -12.06
N LEU A 166 13.66 -6.51 -12.13
CA LEU A 166 13.93 -7.95 -12.28
C LEU A 166 13.73 -8.48 -13.70
N GLY A 167 12.99 -7.75 -14.54
CA GLY A 167 12.64 -8.16 -15.90
C GLY A 167 11.49 -9.18 -15.98
N PHE A 168 11.06 -9.76 -14.87
CA PHE A 168 10.00 -10.77 -14.80
C PHE A 168 9.38 -10.84 -13.40
N VAL A 169 8.21 -11.47 -13.29
CA VAL A 169 7.63 -11.86 -12.00
C VAL A 169 8.27 -13.18 -11.56
N PRO A 170 8.95 -13.26 -10.39
CA PRO A 170 9.63 -14.46 -9.96
C PRO A 170 8.75 -15.72 -9.99
N PRO A 171 9.24 -16.84 -10.55
CA PRO A 171 8.51 -18.10 -10.52
C PRO A 171 8.31 -18.57 -9.07
N GLY A 172 7.06 -18.65 -8.63
CA GLY A 172 6.71 -19.08 -7.26
C GLY A 172 6.45 -17.94 -6.26
N LEU A 173 6.42 -16.68 -6.70
CA LEU A 173 5.94 -15.58 -5.87
C LEU A 173 4.46 -15.80 -5.50
N ASP A 174 4.18 -16.13 -4.24
CA ASP A 174 2.82 -16.39 -3.75
C ASP A 174 2.11 -15.09 -3.35
N VAL A 175 1.68 -14.35 -4.37
CA VAL A 175 0.85 -13.14 -4.22
C VAL A 175 -0.40 -13.28 -5.09
N PRO A 176 -1.56 -12.75 -4.68
CA PRO A 176 -2.79 -12.90 -5.45
C PRO A 176 -2.91 -11.87 -6.58
N ALA A 177 -2.17 -10.76 -6.51
CA ALA A 177 -2.27 -9.66 -7.43
C ALA A 177 -0.92 -8.98 -7.65
N LEU A 178 -0.85 -8.23 -8.74
CA LEU A 178 0.19 -7.25 -9.01
C LEU A 178 -0.51 -5.90 -9.24
N GLU A 179 0.00 -4.84 -8.64
CA GLU A 179 -0.49 -3.50 -8.91
C GLU A 179 0.24 -2.90 -10.11
N ILE A 180 -0.52 -2.32 -11.04
CA ILE A 180 0.05 -1.55 -12.16
C ILE A 180 -0.24 -0.06 -11.95
N SER A 181 0.64 0.78 -12.47
CA SER A 181 0.44 2.22 -12.47
C SER A 181 -0.71 2.63 -13.41
N ALA A 182 -1.22 3.85 -13.23
CA ALA A 182 -2.23 4.42 -14.12
C ALA A 182 -1.75 4.63 -15.57
N ASN A 183 -0.43 4.53 -15.83
CA ASN A 183 0.17 4.80 -17.13
C ASN A 183 0.07 3.64 -18.13
N ILE A 184 -0.46 2.49 -17.72
CA ILE A 184 -0.61 1.31 -18.58
C ILE A 184 -1.94 0.60 -18.34
N SER A 185 -2.58 0.15 -19.42
CA SER A 185 -3.80 -0.66 -19.30
C SER A 185 -3.49 -2.08 -18.83
N ALA A 186 -4.46 -2.75 -18.19
CA ALA A 186 -4.31 -4.14 -17.77
C ALA A 186 -3.97 -5.08 -18.94
N ARG A 187 -4.57 -4.81 -20.11
CA ARG A 187 -4.34 -5.56 -21.33
C ARG A 187 -2.91 -5.39 -21.81
N ASP A 188 -2.41 -4.15 -21.86
CA ASP A 188 -1.07 -3.86 -22.34
C ASP A 188 -0.01 -4.35 -21.36
N ALA A 189 -0.24 -4.24 -20.05
CA ALA A 189 0.64 -4.80 -19.03
C ALA A 189 0.78 -6.32 -19.18
N ARG A 190 -0.34 -7.04 -19.33
CA ARG A 190 -0.32 -8.50 -19.56
C ARG A 190 0.44 -8.86 -20.84
N ALA A 191 0.20 -8.14 -21.94
CA ALA A 191 0.83 -8.42 -23.23
C ALA A 191 2.34 -8.08 -23.23
N ARG A 192 2.70 -6.89 -22.74
CA ARG A 192 4.07 -6.35 -22.76
C ARG A 192 4.99 -7.09 -21.81
N PHE A 193 4.53 -7.34 -20.59
CA PHE A 193 5.34 -7.96 -19.53
C PHE A 193 5.12 -9.47 -19.40
N ARG A 194 4.24 -10.05 -20.24
CA ARG A 194 3.89 -11.48 -20.22
C ARG A 194 3.47 -11.95 -18.82
N LEU A 195 2.66 -11.13 -18.14
CA LEU A 195 2.24 -11.40 -16.77
C LEU A 195 1.52 -12.74 -16.67
N PRO A 196 1.91 -13.64 -15.75
CA PRO A 196 1.24 -14.92 -15.58
C PRO A 196 -0.25 -14.76 -15.28
N GLY A 197 -1.09 -15.59 -15.90
CA GLY A 197 -2.55 -15.49 -15.80
C GLY A 197 -3.12 -15.68 -14.40
N GLN A 198 -2.35 -16.30 -13.50
CA GLN A 198 -2.73 -16.55 -12.11
C GLN A 198 -2.79 -15.28 -11.24
N TYR A 199 -2.07 -14.22 -11.63
CA TYR A 199 -2.08 -12.97 -10.88
C TYR A 199 -3.23 -12.09 -11.35
N ALA A 200 -4.01 -11.59 -10.39
CA ALA A 200 -4.87 -10.45 -10.63
C ALA A 200 -4.05 -9.20 -10.96
N VAL A 201 -4.66 -8.25 -11.65
CA VAL A 201 -4.05 -6.95 -11.93
C VAL A 201 -4.91 -5.89 -11.27
N MET A 202 -4.33 -5.12 -10.36
CA MET A 202 -5.03 -4.10 -9.60
C MET A 202 -4.43 -2.71 -9.82
N ARG A 203 -5.11 -1.70 -9.30
CA ARG A 203 -4.66 -0.31 -9.24
C ARG A 203 -4.98 0.30 -7.88
N GLY A 204 -4.06 1.09 -7.38
CA GLY A 204 -4.22 2.05 -6.29
C GLY A 204 -3.71 3.41 -6.76
N SER A 205 -4.07 4.47 -6.03
CA SER A 205 -3.72 5.82 -6.44
C SER A 205 -2.24 6.17 -6.25
N ASP A 206 -1.56 5.50 -5.32
CA ASP A 206 -0.21 5.87 -4.89
C ASP A 206 -0.19 7.35 -4.46
N ALA A 207 -1.22 7.73 -3.71
CA ALA A 207 -1.52 9.12 -3.42
C ALA A 207 -0.53 9.73 -2.42
N HIS A 208 0.12 10.79 -2.85
CA HIS A 208 1.03 11.62 -2.07
C HIS A 208 0.49 13.03 -1.81
N TRP A 209 -0.66 13.37 -2.38
CA TRP A 209 -1.39 14.63 -2.16
C TRP A 209 -2.89 14.37 -2.25
N LEU A 210 -3.73 15.25 -1.69
CA LEU A 210 -5.16 14.92 -1.50
C LEU A 210 -5.87 14.66 -2.82
N ASP A 211 -5.60 15.43 -3.88
CA ASP A 211 -6.20 15.26 -5.21
C ASP A 211 -5.86 13.93 -5.89
N ALA A 212 -4.82 13.22 -5.45
CA ALA A 212 -4.52 11.88 -5.95
C ALA A 212 -5.38 10.79 -5.30
N VAL A 213 -5.88 10.97 -4.08
CA VAL A 213 -6.65 9.93 -3.38
C VAL A 213 -7.87 9.55 -4.21
N GLY A 214 -8.03 8.27 -4.53
CA GLY A 214 -9.10 7.75 -5.38
C GLY A 214 -8.94 7.99 -6.88
N SER A 215 -7.81 8.57 -7.35
CA SER A 215 -7.54 8.77 -8.78
C SER A 215 -7.37 7.48 -9.57
N ALA A 216 -6.98 6.40 -8.89
CA ALA A 216 -7.00 5.04 -9.40
C ALA A 216 -7.53 4.09 -8.32
N ILE A 217 -8.44 3.21 -8.72
CA ILE A 217 -9.13 2.30 -7.80
C ILE A 217 -9.27 0.91 -8.38
N THR A 218 -9.49 -0.05 -7.50
CA THR A 218 -9.94 -1.40 -7.83
C THR A 218 -11.36 -1.61 -7.31
N GLU A 219 -12.29 -1.92 -8.20
CA GLU A 219 -13.64 -2.37 -7.84
C GLU A 219 -13.60 -3.87 -7.56
N LEU A 220 -14.12 -4.31 -6.41
CA LEU A 220 -14.09 -5.71 -5.97
C LEU A 220 -15.50 -6.21 -5.70
N ASP A 221 -15.84 -7.41 -6.15
CA ASP A 221 -17.06 -8.11 -5.72
C ASP A 221 -16.75 -9.11 -4.61
N LEU A 222 -17.05 -8.71 -3.38
CA LEU A 222 -16.74 -9.48 -2.18
C LEU A 222 -17.94 -10.31 -1.70
N GLU A 223 -17.66 -11.55 -1.33
CA GLU A 223 -18.54 -12.33 -0.46
C GLU A 223 -18.21 -12.04 1.00
N GLY A 224 -19.16 -11.47 1.73
CA GLY A 224 -19.04 -11.22 3.17
C GLY A 224 -18.41 -9.88 3.51
N THR A 225 -17.39 -9.90 4.37
CA THR A 225 -16.79 -8.71 4.97
C THR A 225 -15.66 -8.14 4.12
N ARG A 226 -15.35 -6.84 4.32
CA ARG A 226 -14.19 -6.14 3.73
C ARG A 226 -12.88 -6.55 4.43
N SER A 227 -12.64 -7.86 4.53
CA SER A 227 -11.44 -8.44 5.15
C SER A 227 -10.38 -8.78 4.12
N VAL A 228 -9.11 -8.77 4.51
CA VAL A 228 -7.98 -9.14 3.65
C VAL A 228 -8.19 -10.50 2.98
N ALA A 229 -8.64 -11.51 3.74
CA ALA A 229 -8.89 -12.86 3.21
C ALA A 229 -9.93 -12.88 2.07
N ASN A 230 -11.03 -12.13 2.22
CA ASN A 230 -12.10 -12.06 1.22
C ASN A 230 -11.64 -11.31 -0.04
N VAL A 231 -10.83 -10.24 0.10
CA VAL A 231 -10.24 -9.53 -1.05
C VAL A 231 -9.24 -10.41 -1.78
N ALA A 232 -8.36 -11.11 -1.05
CA ALA A 232 -7.41 -12.05 -1.63
C ALA A 232 -8.13 -13.15 -2.43
N ARG A 233 -9.25 -13.66 -1.91
CA ARG A 233 -10.11 -14.62 -2.62
C ARG A 233 -10.75 -14.01 -3.87
N ALA A 234 -11.35 -12.83 -3.76
CA ALA A 234 -11.96 -12.15 -4.90
C ALA A 234 -10.95 -11.87 -6.03
N LEU A 235 -9.72 -11.47 -5.68
CA LEU A 235 -8.63 -11.28 -6.65
C LEU A 235 -8.27 -12.60 -7.36
N ARG A 236 -8.06 -13.69 -6.61
CA ARG A 236 -7.74 -15.02 -7.17
C ARG A 236 -8.87 -15.58 -8.06
N GLU A 237 -10.11 -15.27 -7.74
CA GLU A 237 -11.29 -15.70 -8.50
C GLU A 237 -11.67 -14.72 -9.64
N ALA A 238 -10.82 -13.72 -9.91
CA ALA A 238 -11.05 -12.69 -10.93
C ALA A 238 -12.37 -11.90 -10.76
N ARG A 239 -12.81 -11.72 -9.51
CA ARG A 239 -13.99 -10.93 -9.12
C ARG A 239 -13.63 -9.47 -8.84
N TYR A 240 -12.95 -8.85 -9.79
CA TYR A 240 -12.51 -7.45 -9.70
C TYR A 240 -12.60 -6.76 -11.06
N LYS A 241 -12.56 -5.43 -11.02
CA LYS A 241 -12.47 -4.58 -12.19
C LYS A 241 -11.59 -3.37 -11.87
N ILE A 242 -10.73 -3.01 -12.81
CA ILE A 242 -10.01 -1.74 -12.81
C ILE A 242 -10.49 -0.90 -13.98
N GLN A 243 -10.61 0.41 -13.77
CA GLN A 243 -10.88 1.35 -14.86
C GLN A 243 -9.62 1.42 -15.73
N ASN A 244 -9.77 1.48 -17.05
CA ASN A 244 -8.64 1.62 -17.98
C ASN A 244 -8.15 3.06 -17.99
#